data_AF-A0A4R5KB78-F1
#
_entry.id   AF-A0A4R5KB78-F1
#
_cell.length_a   1.000
_cell.length_b   1.000
_cell.length_c   1.000
_cell.angle_alpha   90.00
_cell.angle_beta   90.00
_cell.angle_gamma   90.00
#
_symmetry.space_group_name_H-M   'P 1'
#
loop_
_entity.id
_entity.type
_entity.pdbx_description
1 polymer ?
#
loop_
_entity_poly.entity_id
_entity_poly.type
_entity_poly.pdbx_seq_one_letter_code
_entity_poly.pdbx_strand_id
1 'polypeptide(L)'
;MTHEMSETARLARLRAVEEHIPEEARDRIKPLGTLAGPVSPDRPPVPVWEYMNYAAEHPGITEDHMAGIRFPLRLHDGTLMVTSISEMVPGNRPTPTFGITVADVVHLYQLMHDSGAVLWNASKLEHEEVKPASEYRTEVYAAWRAGLRHTDQE
;
A
#
# COMPACT_ATOMS: atom_id res chain seq x y z
N MET A 1 10.23 39.12 -10.67
CA MET A 1 8.76 38.98 -10.69
C MET A 1 8.42 37.62 -11.24
N THR A 2 8.19 36.65 -10.37
CA THR A 2 7.75 35.30 -10.72
C THR A 2 6.26 35.36 -11.05
N HIS A 3 5.89 35.04 -12.29
CA HIS A 3 4.50 34.91 -12.69
C HIS A 3 3.90 33.69 -11.99
N GLU A 4 3.14 33.92 -10.93
CA GLU A 4 2.32 32.90 -10.28
C GLU A 4 1.14 32.59 -11.22
N MET A 5 1.10 31.37 -11.76
CA MET A 5 -0.04 30.93 -12.55
C MET A 5 -1.23 30.73 -11.61
N SER A 6 -2.35 31.39 -11.91
CA SER A 6 -3.58 31.24 -11.12
C SER A 6 -4.04 29.78 -11.09
N GLU A 7 -4.64 29.36 -9.98
CA GLU A 7 -5.13 28.00 -9.79
C GLU A 7 -6.11 27.57 -10.89
N THR A 8 -6.91 28.51 -11.40
CA THR A 8 -7.78 28.32 -12.56
C THR A 8 -7.00 28.01 -13.84
N ALA A 9 -5.88 28.69 -14.08
CA ALA A 9 -5.00 28.40 -15.21
C ALA A 9 -4.28 27.06 -15.06
N ARG A 10 -3.96 26.65 -13.82
CA ARG A 10 -3.40 25.33 -13.50
C ARG A 10 -4.41 24.22 -13.81
N LEU A 11 -5.65 24.37 -13.37
CA LEU A 11 -6.72 23.38 -13.58
C LEU A 11 -7.14 23.28 -15.06
N ALA A 12 -7.20 24.40 -15.77
CA ALA A 12 -7.49 24.40 -17.21
C ALA A 12 -6.39 23.69 -18.00
N ARG A 13 -5.12 23.88 -17.62
CA ARG A 13 -3.98 23.22 -18.26
C ARG A 13 -3.96 21.71 -17.98
N LEU A 14 -4.35 21.27 -16.78
CA LEU A 14 -4.48 19.85 -16.44
C LEU A 14 -5.57 19.17 -17.28
N ARG A 15 -6.75 19.79 -17.45
CA ARG A 15 -7.81 19.25 -18.32
C ARG A 15 -7.39 19.16 -19.79
N ALA A 16 -6.71 20.17 -20.31
CA ALA A 16 -6.23 20.17 -21.69
C ALA A 16 -5.22 19.05 -21.97
N VAL A 17 -4.42 18.67 -20.96
CA VAL A 17 -3.48 17.53 -21.04
C VAL A 17 -4.21 16.19 -21.02
N GLU A 18 -5.29 16.04 -20.24
CA GLU A 18 -6.12 14.82 -20.22
C GLU A 18 -6.90 14.60 -21.53
N GLU A 19 -7.34 15.67 -22.19
CA GLU A 19 -8.05 15.60 -23.47
C GLU A 19 -7.15 15.20 -24.65
N HIS A 20 -5.84 15.43 -24.57
CA HIS A 20 -4.91 15.15 -25.67
C HIS A 20 -4.12 13.84 -25.51
N ILE A 21 -4.49 12.98 -24.56
CA ILE A 21 -3.90 11.64 -24.47
C ILE A 21 -4.47 10.78 -25.61
N PRO A 22 -3.63 10.32 -26.56
CA PRO A 22 -4.06 9.42 -27.63
C PRO A 22 -4.79 8.21 -27.04
N GLU A 23 -5.89 7.76 -27.64
CA GLU A 23 -6.68 6.63 -27.13
C GLU A 23 -5.80 5.36 -26.95
N GLU A 24 -4.84 5.17 -27.85
CA GLU A 24 -3.81 4.13 -27.84
C GLU A 24 -2.83 4.24 -26.65
N ALA A 25 -2.63 5.46 -26.13
CA ALA A 25 -1.85 5.74 -24.92
C ALA A 25 -2.69 5.63 -23.65
N ARG A 26 -4.03 5.72 -23.71
CA ARG A 26 -4.91 5.49 -22.56
C ARG A 26 -4.90 4.03 -22.12
N ASP A 27 -4.80 3.10 -23.06
CA ASP A 27 -4.64 1.66 -22.74
C ASP A 27 -3.23 1.28 -22.26
N ARG A 28 -2.21 2.09 -22.60
CA ARG A 28 -0.81 1.89 -22.20
C ARG A 28 -0.44 2.62 -20.90
N ILE A 29 -1.20 3.63 -20.52
CA ILE A 29 -1.18 4.20 -19.18
C ILE A 29 -2.23 3.43 -18.37
N LYS A 30 -1.92 2.17 -18.02
CA LYS A 30 -2.48 1.64 -16.77
C LYS A 30 -1.84 2.49 -15.68
N PRO A 31 -2.59 3.35 -14.96
CA PRO A 31 -2.09 3.83 -13.69
C PRO A 31 -1.66 2.59 -12.91
N LEU A 32 -0.49 2.63 -12.29
CA LEU A 32 -0.10 1.66 -11.25
C LEU A 32 -1.20 1.67 -10.19
N GLY A 33 -2.23 0.83 -10.40
CA GLY A 33 -3.42 0.67 -9.59
C GLY A 33 -4.20 1.97 -9.33
N THR A 34 -5.36 2.14 -9.98
CA THR A 34 -6.52 2.49 -9.13
C THR A 34 -6.67 1.30 -8.19
N LEU A 35 -6.09 1.36 -6.99
CA LEU A 35 -6.21 0.28 -6.02
C LEU A 35 -7.70 0.05 -5.79
N ALA A 36 -8.16 -1.15 -6.14
CA ALA A 36 -9.54 -1.38 -6.52
C ALA A 36 -10.48 -1.41 -5.31
N GLY A 37 -11.24 -0.34 -5.10
CA GLY A 37 -12.42 -0.34 -4.23
C GLY A 37 -12.26 0.37 -2.88
N PRO A 38 -13.39 0.58 -2.18
CA PRO A 38 -13.45 1.34 -0.93
C PRO A 38 -12.73 0.61 0.21
N VAL A 39 -12.58 1.32 1.33
CA VAL A 39 -12.15 0.77 2.62
C VAL A 39 -13.13 -0.32 3.08
N SER A 40 -12.63 -1.43 3.63
CA SER A 40 -13.47 -2.50 4.17
C SER A 40 -14.30 -2.01 5.37
N PRO A 41 -15.61 -2.34 5.44
CA PRO A 41 -16.47 -1.93 6.56
C PRO A 41 -16.21 -2.73 7.85
N ASP A 42 -15.67 -3.94 7.73
CA ASP A 42 -15.47 -4.95 8.78
C ASP A 42 -14.01 -5.01 9.28
N ARG A 43 -13.28 -3.90 9.16
CA ARG A 43 -11.88 -3.82 9.58
C ARG A 43 -11.71 -4.05 11.09
N PRO A 44 -10.76 -4.89 11.50
CA PRO A 44 -10.28 -4.95 12.87
C PRO A 44 -9.84 -3.56 13.36
N PRO A 45 -10.12 -3.19 14.61
CA PRO A 45 -9.69 -1.92 15.18
C PRO A 45 -8.20 -1.94 15.61
N VAL A 46 -7.37 -2.67 14.88
CA VAL A 46 -5.94 -2.87 15.15
C VAL A 46 -5.12 -2.54 13.89
N PRO A 47 -3.85 -2.15 14.02
CA PRO A 47 -3.00 -1.95 12.86
C PRO A 47 -2.66 -3.27 12.15
N VAL A 48 -2.26 -3.18 10.88
CA VAL A 48 -1.87 -4.32 10.03
C VAL A 48 -0.84 -5.24 10.68
N TRP A 49 0.14 -4.70 11.42
CA TRP A 49 1.15 -5.52 12.08
C TRP A 49 0.60 -6.39 13.23
N GLU A 50 -0.63 -6.16 13.68
CA GLU A 50 -1.33 -6.97 14.69
C GLU A 50 -2.35 -7.94 14.08
N TYR A 51 -2.53 -7.96 12.75
CA TYR A 51 -3.57 -8.75 12.09
C TYR A 51 -3.49 -10.25 12.37
N MET A 52 -2.28 -10.81 12.45
CA MET A 52 -2.12 -12.24 12.73
C MET A 52 -2.51 -12.60 14.17
N ASN A 53 -2.18 -11.74 15.14
CA ASN A 53 -2.59 -11.92 16.52
C ASN A 53 -4.11 -11.79 16.64
N TYR A 54 -4.69 -10.79 15.97
CA TYR A 54 -6.13 -10.59 15.93
C TYR A 54 -6.86 -11.81 15.37
N ALA A 55 -6.41 -12.37 14.25
CA ALA A 55 -7.00 -13.59 13.68
C ALA A 55 -6.88 -14.79 14.63
N ALA A 56 -5.76 -14.95 15.32
CA ALA A 56 -5.56 -16.04 16.28
C ALA A 56 -6.51 -15.94 17.49
N GLU A 57 -6.88 -14.72 17.90
CA GLU A 57 -7.79 -14.45 19.03
C GLU A 57 -9.28 -14.48 18.65
N HIS A 58 -9.61 -14.47 17.35
CA HIS A 58 -10.98 -14.38 16.85
C HIS A 58 -11.34 -15.60 15.98
N PRO A 59 -11.86 -16.69 16.58
CA PRO A 59 -12.29 -17.88 15.85
C PRO A 59 -13.27 -17.53 14.73
N GLY A 60 -12.96 -17.97 13.51
CA GLY A 60 -13.74 -17.67 12.30
C GLY A 60 -13.12 -16.61 11.40
N ILE A 61 -12.10 -15.89 11.87
CA ILE A 61 -11.30 -15.00 11.05
C ILE A 61 -10.07 -15.76 10.54
N THR A 62 -9.99 -15.93 9.23
CA THR A 62 -8.86 -16.61 8.56
C THR A 62 -7.78 -15.63 8.11
N GLU A 63 -6.57 -16.13 7.90
CA GLU A 63 -5.46 -15.35 7.30
C GLU A 63 -5.85 -14.73 5.94
N ASP A 64 -6.49 -15.50 5.06
CA ASP A 64 -6.96 -15.01 3.74
C ASP A 64 -8.00 -13.90 3.88
N HIS A 65 -8.90 -14.03 4.85
CA HIS A 65 -9.86 -12.97 5.17
C HIS A 65 -9.12 -11.68 5.56
N MET A 66 -8.17 -11.77 6.51
CA MET A 66 -7.34 -10.63 6.90
C MET A 66 -6.56 -10.04 5.73
N ALA A 67 -6.08 -10.89 4.83
CA ALA A 67 -5.33 -10.47 3.66
C ALA A 67 -6.17 -9.61 2.68
N GLY A 68 -7.46 -9.93 2.58
CA GLY A 68 -8.44 -9.22 1.75
C GLY A 68 -8.95 -7.91 2.35
N ILE A 69 -8.68 -7.63 3.63
CA ILE A 69 -9.13 -6.41 4.29
C ILE A 69 -8.47 -5.18 3.66
N ARG A 70 -9.30 -4.27 3.15
CA ARG A 70 -8.86 -3.01 2.54
C ARG A 70 -8.75 -1.93 3.61
N PHE A 71 -7.55 -1.41 3.85
CA PHE A 71 -7.28 -0.39 4.86
C PHE A 71 -6.69 0.89 4.23
N PRO A 72 -6.96 2.06 4.84
CA PRO A 72 -6.40 3.33 4.40
C PRO A 72 -4.96 3.51 4.90
N LEU A 73 -4.10 3.95 4.00
CA LEU A 73 -2.74 4.41 4.25
C LEU A 73 -2.62 5.85 3.75
N ARG A 74 -2.38 6.78 4.66
CA ARG A 74 -2.05 8.16 4.35
C ARG A 74 -0.55 8.26 4.09
N LEU A 75 -0.18 8.63 2.88
CA LEU A 75 1.20 8.85 2.48
C LEU A 75 1.75 10.16 3.06
N HIS A 76 3.07 10.30 3.05
CA HIS A 76 3.75 11.46 3.61
C HIS A 76 3.33 12.79 2.95
N ASP A 77 2.97 12.77 1.68
CA ASP A 77 2.48 13.94 0.94
C ASP A 77 1.00 14.27 1.23
N GLY A 78 0.36 13.53 2.14
CA GLY A 78 -1.04 13.68 2.53
C GLY A 78 -2.02 12.87 1.67
N THR A 79 -1.55 12.25 0.57
CA THR A 79 -2.38 11.41 -0.30
C THR A 79 -2.95 10.24 0.51
N LEU A 80 -4.27 10.05 0.44
CA LEU A 80 -4.92 8.88 1.04
C LEU A 80 -5.02 7.77 0.01
N MET A 81 -4.39 6.65 0.31
CA MET A 81 -4.43 5.44 -0.48
C MET A 81 -5.25 4.37 0.26
N VAL A 82 -5.93 3.50 -0.47
CA VAL A 82 -6.59 2.31 0.09
C VAL A 82 -5.95 1.08 -0.51
N THR A 83 -5.43 0.19 0.33
CA THR A 83 -4.70 -1.01 -0.08
C THR A 83 -5.09 -2.22 0.77
N SER A 84 -4.57 -3.40 0.46
CA SER A 84 -4.74 -4.62 1.23
C SER A 84 -3.47 -5.47 1.17
N ILE A 85 -3.31 -6.41 2.10
CA ILE A 85 -2.15 -7.32 2.09
C ILE A 85 -2.14 -8.17 0.81
N SER A 86 -3.31 -8.61 0.34
CA SER A 86 -3.45 -9.43 -0.86
C SER A 86 -2.91 -8.77 -2.15
N GLU A 87 -2.81 -7.44 -2.19
CA GLU A 87 -2.22 -6.73 -3.33
C GLU A 87 -0.70 -6.89 -3.43
N MET A 88 -0.04 -7.23 -2.31
CA MET A 88 1.41 -7.45 -2.21
C MET A 88 1.78 -8.94 -2.28
N VAL A 89 0.81 -9.83 -2.08
CA VAL A 89 1.01 -11.27 -2.25
C VAL A 89 0.90 -11.61 -3.74
N PRO A 90 1.92 -12.23 -4.34
CA PRO A 90 1.84 -12.68 -5.71
C PRO A 90 0.79 -13.80 -5.80
N GLY A 91 -0.34 -13.50 -6.45
CA GLY A 91 -1.32 -14.52 -6.82
C GLY A 91 -0.78 -15.46 -7.93
N ASN A 92 -1.63 -15.91 -8.85
CA ASN A 92 -1.24 -16.74 -10.02
C ASN A 92 -0.39 -16.02 -11.09
N ARG A 93 0.43 -15.04 -10.69
CA ARG A 93 1.37 -14.33 -11.56
C ARG A 93 2.67 -15.16 -11.66
N PRO A 94 3.48 -14.98 -12.72
CA PRO A 94 4.74 -15.72 -12.86
C PRO A 94 5.56 -15.68 -11.57
N THR A 95 6.08 -16.85 -11.20
CA THR A 95 6.72 -17.12 -9.90
C THR A 95 7.73 -16.01 -9.59
N PRO A 96 7.48 -15.18 -8.56
CA PRO A 96 8.47 -14.22 -8.13
C PRO A 96 9.69 -14.95 -7.59
N THR A 97 10.86 -14.33 -7.63
CA THR A 97 12.12 -14.86 -7.06
C THR A 97 12.03 -15.21 -5.57
N PHE A 98 11.00 -14.70 -4.89
CA PHE A 98 10.71 -14.92 -3.48
C PHE A 98 9.24 -15.31 -3.30
N GLY A 99 8.98 -16.28 -2.43
CA GLY A 99 7.63 -16.57 -1.96
C GLY A 99 7.27 -15.50 -0.94
N ILE A 100 6.22 -14.72 -1.22
CA ILE A 100 5.70 -13.70 -0.28
C ILE A 100 4.37 -14.21 0.24
N THR A 101 4.28 -14.38 1.55
CA THR A 101 3.07 -14.77 2.28
C THR A 101 2.37 -13.55 2.89
N VAL A 102 1.17 -13.71 3.44
CA VAL A 102 0.48 -12.66 4.21
C VAL A 102 1.33 -12.28 5.42
N ALA A 103 1.93 -13.26 6.11
CA ALA A 103 2.82 -13.03 7.25
C ALA A 103 4.02 -12.14 6.89
N ASP A 104 4.59 -12.33 5.69
CA ASP A 104 5.71 -11.50 5.22
C ASP A 104 5.28 -10.05 5.02
N VAL A 105 4.09 -9.80 4.49
CA VAL A 105 3.56 -8.44 4.31
C VAL A 105 3.22 -7.81 5.66
N VAL A 106 2.61 -8.55 6.59
CA VAL A 106 2.39 -8.10 7.96
C VAL A 106 3.72 -7.71 8.62
N HIS A 107 4.76 -8.52 8.44
CA HIS A 107 6.10 -8.22 8.94
C HIS A 107 6.72 -6.98 8.28
N LEU A 108 6.48 -6.73 6.99
CA LEU A 108 6.91 -5.49 6.35
C LEU A 108 6.29 -4.26 7.02
N TYR A 109 4.99 -4.30 7.33
CA TYR A 109 4.33 -3.20 8.05
C TYR A 109 4.88 -3.04 9.47
N GLN A 110 5.24 -4.13 10.15
CA GLN A 110 5.94 -4.07 11.45
C GLN A 110 7.30 -3.37 11.30
N LEU A 111 8.11 -3.72 10.30
CA LEU A 111 9.41 -3.07 10.06
C LEU A 111 9.27 -1.58 9.72
N MET A 112 8.24 -1.22 8.95
CA MET A 112 7.90 0.19 8.71
C MET A 112 7.53 0.91 10.01
N HIS A 113 6.78 0.26 10.90
CA HIS A 113 6.45 0.81 12.21
C HIS A 113 7.69 0.96 13.10
N ASP A 114 8.51 -0.08 13.22
CA ASP A 114 9.70 -0.12 14.08
C ASP A 114 10.76 0.90 13.64
N SER A 115 10.86 1.15 12.32
CA SER A 115 11.72 2.21 11.79
C SER A 115 11.18 3.62 12.02
N GLY A 116 9.97 3.77 12.58
CA GLY A 116 9.26 5.03 12.72
C GLY A 116 8.81 5.63 11.39
N ALA A 117 8.64 4.82 10.34
CA ALA A 117 8.17 5.25 9.03
C ALA A 117 6.64 5.33 8.95
N VAL A 118 5.95 4.43 9.65
CA VAL A 118 4.49 4.37 9.69
C VAL A 118 4.01 4.35 11.13
N LEU A 119 2.97 5.14 11.41
CA LEU A 119 2.24 5.13 12.68
C LEU A 119 0.80 4.67 12.47
N TRP A 120 0.19 4.21 13.56
CA TRP A 120 -1.23 3.87 13.60
C TRP A 120 -2.04 5.01 14.21
N ASN A 121 -3.06 5.48 13.48
CA ASN A 121 -4.05 6.41 14.00
C ASN A 121 -5.34 5.68 14.37
N ALA A 122 -5.46 5.29 15.64
CA ALA A 122 -6.60 4.53 16.15
C ALA A 122 -7.95 5.27 16.01
N SER A 123 -7.96 6.60 16.11
CA SER A 123 -9.19 7.40 16.00
C SER A 123 -9.79 7.39 14.60
N LYS A 124 -8.96 7.26 13.58
CA LYS A 124 -9.37 7.23 12.16
C LYS A 124 -9.32 5.82 11.56
N LEU A 125 -8.74 4.87 12.28
CA LEU A 125 -8.40 3.54 11.79
C LEU A 125 -7.56 3.63 10.49
N GLU A 126 -6.51 4.45 10.49
CA GLU A 126 -5.62 4.65 9.33
C GLU A 126 -4.15 4.49 9.70
N HIS A 127 -3.36 4.00 8.74
CA HIS A 127 -1.91 4.05 8.79
C HIS A 127 -1.43 5.40 8.26
N GLU A 128 -0.45 6.01 8.90
CA GLU A 128 0.11 7.30 8.49
C GLU A 128 1.62 7.16 8.25
N GLU A 129 2.07 7.41 7.02
CA GLU A 129 3.49 7.52 6.67
C GLU A 129 4.03 8.86 7.16
N VAL A 130 4.89 8.82 8.19
CA VAL A 130 5.36 10.04 8.88
C VAL A 130 6.61 10.65 8.29
N LYS A 131 7.35 9.91 7.45
CA LYS A 131 8.52 10.39 6.73
C LYS A 131 8.51 9.90 5.28
N PRO A 132 9.13 10.63 4.35
CA PRO A 132 9.17 10.24 2.94
C PRO A 132 9.73 8.83 2.75
N ALA A 133 9.15 8.06 1.83
CA ALA A 133 9.63 6.73 1.48
C ALA A 133 11.12 6.64 1.16
N SER A 134 11.72 7.69 0.59
CA SER A 134 13.16 7.75 0.30
C SER A 134 14.04 7.62 1.55
N GLU A 135 13.52 7.91 2.74
CA GLU A 135 14.29 7.91 3.99
C GLU A 135 14.34 6.55 4.69
N TYR A 136 13.40 5.64 4.42
CA TYR A 136 13.34 4.35 5.12
C TYR A 136 13.28 3.14 4.19
N ARG A 137 12.79 3.32 2.96
CA ARG A 137 12.44 2.20 2.07
C ARG A 137 13.63 1.27 1.80
N THR A 138 14.83 1.81 1.60
CA THR A 138 16.01 1.01 1.31
C THR A 138 16.33 0.03 2.43
N GLU A 139 16.42 0.53 3.67
CA GLU A 139 16.78 -0.28 4.84
C GLU A 139 15.67 -1.25 5.22
N VAL A 140 14.42 -0.77 5.25
CA VAL A 140 13.24 -1.59 5.58
C VAL A 140 13.08 -2.74 4.57
N TYR A 141 13.18 -2.46 3.27
CA TYR A 141 13.02 -3.52 2.26
C TYR A 141 14.22 -4.46 2.21
N ALA A 142 15.43 -4.00 2.56
CA ALA A 142 16.57 -4.89 2.70
C ALA A 142 16.37 -5.87 3.87
N ALA A 143 15.96 -5.37 5.04
CA ALA A 143 15.64 -6.20 6.20
C ALA A 143 14.50 -7.18 5.91
N TRP A 144 13.43 -6.69 5.29
CA TRP A 144 12.29 -7.53 4.89
C TRP A 144 12.71 -8.65 3.94
N ARG A 145 13.43 -8.33 2.86
CA ARG A 145 13.89 -9.34 1.89
C ARG A 145 14.84 -10.37 2.48
N ALA A 146 15.65 -9.99 3.46
CA ALA A 146 16.54 -10.93 4.14
C ALA A 146 15.79 -12.04 4.90
N GLY A 147 14.53 -11.80 5.26
CA GLY A 147 13.64 -12.80 5.88
C GLY A 147 12.81 -13.63 4.90
N LEU A 148 12.79 -13.29 3.61
CA LEU A 148 11.94 -13.98 2.63
C LEU A 148 12.56 -15.31 2.19
N ARG A 149 11.69 -16.30 1.93
CA ARG A 149 12.10 -17.58 1.36
C ARG A 149 12.26 -17.45 -0.16
N HIS A 150 13.36 -17.97 -0.69
CA HIS A 150 13.57 -18.09 -2.14
C HIS A 150 12.68 -19.19 -2.71
N THR A 151 12.13 -18.97 -3.92
CA THR A 151 11.30 -19.96 -4.62
C THR A 151 12.10 -21.04 -5.35
N ASP A 152 13.42 -20.86 -5.48
CA ASP A 152 14.30 -21.82 -6.17
C ASP A 152 14.86 -22.86 -5.18
N GLN A 153 14.00 -23.75 -4.68
CA GLN A 153 14.36 -25.06 -4.09
C GLN A 153 13.19 -26.06 -4.18
N GLU A 154 12.74 -26.39 -5.39
CA GLU A 154 12.10 -27.68 -5.71
C GLU A 154 12.59 -28.20 -7.06
#